data_AF-X1SRZ4-F1
#
_entry.id   AF-X1SRZ4-F1
#
_cell.length_a   1.000
_cell.length_b   1.000
_cell.length_c   1.000
_cell.angle_alpha   90.00
_cell.angle_beta   90.00
_cell.angle_gamma   90.00
#
_symmetry.space_group_name_H-M   'P 1'
#
loop_
_entity.id
_entity.type
_entity.pdbx_description
1 polymer ?
#
loop_
_entity_poly.entity_id
_entity_poly.type
_entity_poly.pdbx_seq_one_letter_code
_entity_poly.pdbx_strand_id
1 'polypeptide(L)'
;EGLFYYWDTETNDWAQYRHYTTSYNTDGNPSDEIYYHWDFGTNNWITDGHLYFKYDNGGNRTEFESHYVDPATSDWKRNLLMTETYDGNRNRTEGLYYHADPQTNNWVGHWRYNYTYDGDGNRTEEVNYHWDIPGSHHLLIF
;
A
#
# COMPACT_ATOMS: atom_id res chain seq x y z
N GLU A 1 -10.72 13.83 3.16
CA GLU A 1 -11.11 13.03 4.34
C GLU A 1 -12.28 12.15 3.98
N GLY A 2 -12.42 11.00 4.64
CA GLY A 2 -13.57 10.13 4.51
C GLY A 2 -13.93 9.51 5.86
N LEU A 3 -15.24 9.39 6.13
CA LEU A 3 -15.80 8.80 7.33
C LEU A 3 -16.69 7.62 6.94
N PHE A 4 -16.47 6.49 7.58
CA PHE A 4 -17.23 5.27 7.40
C PHE A 4 -17.93 4.89 8.69
N TYR A 5 -19.16 4.43 8.53
CA TYR A 5 -20.03 3.99 9.60
C TYR A 5 -20.51 2.57 9.29
N TYR A 6 -20.84 1.80 10.33
CA TYR A 6 -21.60 0.56 10.20
C TYR A 6 -22.95 0.69 10.90
N TRP A 7 -23.91 -0.10 10.46
CA TRP A 7 -25.22 -0.17 11.12
C TRP A 7 -25.14 -1.09 12.34
N ASP A 8 -25.37 -0.54 13.53
CA ASP A 8 -25.39 -1.30 14.78
C ASP A 8 -26.83 -1.74 15.09
N THR A 9 -27.08 -3.05 15.03
CA THR A 9 -28.40 -3.62 15.28
C THR A 9 -28.79 -3.64 16.75
N GLU A 10 -27.83 -3.58 17.68
CA GLU A 10 -28.11 -3.61 19.13
C GLU A 10 -28.62 -2.25 19.60
N THR A 11 -28.01 -1.17 19.11
CA THR A 11 -28.43 0.21 19.41
C THR A 11 -29.44 0.76 18.41
N ASN A 12 -29.62 0.08 17.27
CA ASN A 12 -30.47 0.50 16.15
C ASN A 12 -30.10 1.89 15.62
N ASP A 13 -28.79 2.12 15.47
CA ASP A 13 -28.20 3.39 15.01
C ASP A 13 -26.92 3.17 14.18
N TRP A 14 -26.44 4.22 13.51
CA TRP A 14 -25.16 4.21 12.80
C TRP A 14 -24.00 4.45 13.77
N ALA A 15 -23.10 3.48 13.86
CA ALA A 15 -21.90 3.56 14.67
C ALA A 15 -20.67 3.92 13.81
N GLN A 16 -19.76 4.71 14.39
CA GLN A 16 -18.49 5.08 13.77
C GLN A 16 -17.61 3.85 13.57
N TYR A 17 -16.92 3.78 12.42
CA TYR A 17 -16.11 2.61 12.05
C TYR A 17 -14.68 2.98 11.69
N ARG A 18 -14.50 3.75 10.62
CA ARG A 18 -13.20 4.11 10.04
C ARG A 18 -13.20 5.56 9.62
N HIS A 19 -12.05 6.20 9.71
CA HIS A 19 -11.80 7.52 9.17
C HIS A 19 -10.46 7.49 8.42
N TYR A 20 -10.31 8.28 7.37
CA TYR A 20 -8.99 8.62 6.85
C TYR A 20 -8.88 10.10 6.44
N THR A 21 -7.65 10.63 6.54
CA THR A 21 -7.28 11.93 5.99
C THR A 21 -6.31 11.75 4.82
N THR A 22 -6.30 12.70 3.89
CA THR A 22 -5.43 12.67 2.71
C THR A 22 -4.74 14.03 2.60
N SER A 23 -3.43 14.00 2.47
CA SER A 23 -2.60 15.16 2.13
C SER A 23 -2.26 15.13 0.65
N TYR A 24 -1.97 16.28 0.06
CA TYR A 24 -1.67 16.40 -1.37
C TYR A 24 -0.36 17.15 -1.58
N ASN A 25 0.41 16.73 -2.58
CA ASN A 25 1.61 17.43 -3.03
C ASN A 25 1.24 18.67 -3.88
N THR A 26 2.27 19.41 -4.32
CA THR A 26 2.09 20.65 -5.11
C THR A 26 1.40 20.44 -6.45
N ASP A 27 1.43 19.22 -6.99
CA ASP A 27 0.81 18.86 -8.26
C ASP A 27 -0.63 18.37 -8.08
N GLY A 28 -1.14 18.36 -6.83
CA GLY A 28 -2.48 17.91 -6.48
C GLY A 28 -2.64 16.39 -6.42
N ASN A 29 -1.54 15.62 -6.47
CA ASN A 29 -1.57 14.18 -6.24
C ASN A 29 -1.52 13.87 -4.73
N PRO A 30 -2.21 12.82 -4.24
CA PRO A 30 -2.12 12.42 -2.84
C PRO A 30 -0.65 12.20 -2.41
N SER A 31 -0.17 12.82 -1.35
CA SER A 31 1.19 12.58 -0.82
C SER A 31 1.20 11.50 0.24
N ASP A 32 0.17 11.47 1.07
CA ASP A 32 0.00 10.52 2.15
C ASP A 32 -1.46 10.42 2.58
N GLU A 33 -1.79 9.30 3.21
CA GLU A 33 -3.08 9.06 3.85
C GLU A 33 -2.88 8.49 5.26
N ILE A 34 -3.60 9.04 6.24
CA ILE A 34 -3.59 8.54 7.61
C ILE A 34 -4.94 7.90 7.91
N TYR A 35 -4.91 6.66 8.39
CA TYR A 35 -6.08 5.84 8.71
C TYR A 35 -6.27 5.72 10.21
N TYR A 36 -7.55 5.71 10.59
CA TYR A 36 -7.99 5.62 11.97
C TYR A 36 -9.11 4.58 12.08
N HIS A 37 -9.17 3.89 13.21
CA HIS A 37 -10.35 3.14 13.63
C HIS A 37 -10.99 3.80 14.86
N TRP A 38 -12.29 3.60 15.01
CA TRP A 38 -13.00 4.02 16.21
C TRP A 38 -12.75 3.01 17.32
N ASP A 39 -12.21 3.46 18.45
CA ASP A 39 -12.03 2.64 19.64
C ASP A 39 -13.19 2.83 20.60
N PHE A 40 -14.00 1.78 20.77
CA PHE A 40 -15.20 1.81 21.61
C PHE A 40 -14.89 1.86 23.11
N GLY A 41 -13.71 1.39 23.54
CA GLY A 41 -13.33 1.39 24.94
C GLY A 41 -12.99 2.79 25.47
N THR A 42 -12.34 3.60 24.63
CA THR A 42 -11.91 4.97 24.93
C THR A 42 -12.82 6.04 24.31
N ASN A 43 -13.73 5.63 23.42
CA ASN A 43 -14.64 6.50 22.67
C ASN A 43 -13.88 7.59 21.89
N ASN A 44 -12.82 7.17 21.18
CA ASN A 44 -11.94 8.06 20.44
C ASN A 44 -11.42 7.41 19.14
N TRP A 45 -10.99 8.24 18.19
CA TRP A 45 -10.30 7.77 16.99
C TRP A 45 -8.85 7.43 17.33
N ILE A 46 -8.42 6.23 16.99
CA ILE A 46 -7.04 5.76 17.14
C ILE A 46 -6.43 5.56 15.76
N THR A 47 -5.25 6.14 15.54
CA THR A 47 -4.49 5.95 14.30
C THR A 47 -4.01 4.51 14.19
N ASP A 48 -4.14 3.89 13.02
CA ASP A 48 -3.69 2.52 12.80
C ASP A 48 -3.00 2.26 11.46
N GLY A 49 -2.96 3.26 10.56
CA GLY A 49 -2.29 3.13 9.28
C GLY A 49 -1.78 4.46 8.76
N HIS A 50 -0.66 4.42 8.05
CA HIS A 50 -0.13 5.56 7.32
C HIS A 50 0.41 5.08 5.98
N LEU A 51 -0.12 5.64 4.90
CA LEU A 51 0.28 5.37 3.53
C LEU A 51 1.04 6.57 2.98
N TYR A 52 2.09 6.32 2.22
CA TYR A 52 2.90 7.34 1.54
C TYR A 52 2.95 7.03 0.06
N PHE A 53 2.94 8.08 -0.75
CA PHE A 53 2.88 7.98 -2.20
C PHE A 53 3.91 8.91 -2.85
N LYS A 54 4.58 8.41 -3.90
CA LYS A 54 5.41 9.24 -4.79
C LYS A 54 4.99 9.06 -6.23
N TYR A 55 5.24 10.09 -7.02
CA TYR A 55 4.82 10.18 -8.42
C TYR A 55 5.98 10.66 -9.28
N ASP A 56 5.98 10.23 -10.54
CA ASP A 56 6.79 10.86 -11.57
C ASP A 56 6.17 12.19 -12.06
N ASN A 57 6.89 12.89 -12.94
CA ASN A 57 6.41 14.14 -13.54
C ASN A 57 5.20 13.96 -14.47
N GLY A 58 4.86 12.72 -14.84
CA GLY A 58 3.66 12.36 -15.60
C GLY A 58 2.43 12.15 -14.72
N GLY A 59 2.59 12.15 -13.39
CA GLY A 59 1.54 11.84 -12.41
C GLY A 59 1.31 10.34 -12.22
N ASN A 60 2.23 9.47 -12.69
CA ASN A 60 2.15 8.04 -12.41
C ASN A 60 2.75 7.76 -11.04
N ARG A 61 2.07 6.96 -10.21
CA ARG A 61 2.59 6.59 -8.89
C ARG A 61 3.78 5.66 -9.05
N THR A 62 4.97 6.10 -8.65
CA THR A 62 6.23 5.34 -8.72
C THR A 62 6.57 4.62 -7.43
N GLU A 63 6.00 5.05 -6.30
CA GLU A 63 6.23 4.44 -5.00
C GLU A 63 4.96 4.46 -4.14
N PHE A 64 4.76 3.38 -3.40
CA PHE A 64 3.77 3.23 -2.35
C PHE A 64 4.43 2.60 -1.13
N GLU A 65 4.33 3.24 0.03
CA GLU A 65 4.80 2.68 1.30
C GLU A 65 3.65 2.68 2.32
N SER A 66 3.49 1.60 3.07
CA SER A 66 2.47 1.49 4.13
C SER A 66 3.10 1.13 5.46
N HIS A 67 2.65 1.81 6.50
CA HIS A 67 2.97 1.55 7.89
C HIS A 67 1.69 1.22 8.67
N TYR A 68 1.84 0.46 9.75
CA TYR A 68 0.79 0.15 10.72
C TYR A 68 1.28 0.47 12.13
N VAL A 69 0.36 0.65 13.06
CA VAL A 69 0.67 0.74 14.48
C VAL A 69 0.64 -0.67 15.08
N ASP A 70 1.73 -1.09 15.71
CA ASP A 70 1.78 -2.36 16.45
C ASP A 70 0.88 -2.26 17.69
N PRO A 71 -0.19 -3.07 17.81
CA PRO A 71 -1.12 -2.97 18.93
C PRO A 71 -0.49 -3.36 20.28
N ALA A 72 0.61 -4.12 20.28
CA ALA A 72 1.28 -4.54 21.50
C ALA A 72 2.22 -3.46 22.06
N THR A 73 2.87 -2.68 21.19
CA THR A 73 3.86 -1.67 21.60
C THR A 73 3.42 -0.24 21.36
N SER A 74 2.36 -0.02 20.59
CA SER A 74 1.91 1.28 20.08
C SER A 74 2.96 2.02 19.22
N ASP A 75 3.92 1.28 18.66
CA ASP A 75 4.93 1.84 17.76
C ASP A 75 4.51 1.71 16.30
N TRP A 76 4.93 2.67 15.47
CA TRP A 76 4.84 2.54 14.02
C TRP A 76 5.79 1.48 13.49
N LYS A 77 5.26 0.60 12.64
CA LYS A 77 5.98 -0.46 11.94
C LYS A 77 5.77 -0.32 10.44
N ARG A 78 6.85 -0.47 9.69
CA ARG A 78 6.79 -0.59 8.23
C ARG A 78 6.13 -1.92 7.85
N ASN A 79 5.33 -1.93 6.79
CA ASN A 79 4.61 -3.12 6.33
C ASN A 79 4.99 -3.51 4.90
N LEU A 80 4.66 -2.64 3.96
CA LEU A 80 4.79 -2.90 2.52
C LEU A 80 5.42 -1.69 1.84
N LEU A 81 6.39 -1.95 0.97
CA LEU A 81 6.87 -1.01 -0.02
C LEU A 81 6.64 -1.60 -1.40
N MET A 82 6.17 -0.77 -2.32
CA MET A 82 6.01 -1.12 -3.71
C MET A 82 6.60 -0.01 -4.59
N THR A 83 7.39 -0.38 -5.57
CA THR A 83 7.93 0.53 -6.58
C THR A 83 7.42 0.14 -7.97
N GLU A 84 7.09 1.13 -8.79
CA GLU A 84 6.51 0.91 -10.12
C GLU A 84 7.22 1.77 -11.16
N THR A 85 7.40 1.23 -12.36
CA THR A 85 7.89 1.97 -13.54
C THR A 85 6.89 1.92 -14.68
N TYR A 86 7.00 2.89 -15.59
CA TYR A 86 6.03 3.10 -16.65
C TYR A 86 6.72 3.38 -17.99
N ASP A 87 6.09 2.97 -19.08
CA ASP A 87 6.50 3.35 -20.43
C ASP A 87 6.06 4.79 -20.79
N GLY A 88 6.43 5.24 -22.00
CA GLY A 88 6.05 6.57 -22.50
C GLY A 88 4.54 6.78 -22.70
N ASN A 89 3.75 5.70 -22.72
CA ASN A 89 2.29 5.71 -22.83
C ASN A 89 1.60 5.59 -21.46
N ARG A 90 2.37 5.60 -20.36
CA ARG A 90 1.89 5.45 -18.98
C ARG A 90 1.34 4.07 -18.64
N ASN A 91 1.73 3.04 -19.38
CA ASN A 91 1.47 1.66 -18.99
C ASN A 91 2.51 1.22 -17.96
N ARG A 92 2.10 0.50 -16.90
CA ARG A 92 3.03 -0.06 -15.91
C ARG A 92 3.90 -1.12 -16.56
N THR A 93 5.21 -0.94 -16.57
CA THR A 93 6.16 -1.89 -17.16
C THR A 93 6.78 -2.82 -16.14
N GLU A 94 6.93 -2.38 -14.89
CA GLU A 94 7.49 -3.18 -13.81
C GLU A 94 6.88 -2.77 -12.48
N GLY A 95 6.69 -3.75 -11.60
CA GLY A 95 6.43 -3.51 -10.19
C GLY A 95 7.30 -4.41 -9.33
N LEU A 96 7.82 -3.89 -8.22
CA LEU A 96 8.51 -4.65 -7.18
C LEU A 96 7.82 -4.45 -5.84
N TYR A 97 7.69 -5.52 -5.08
CA TYR A 97 7.00 -5.58 -3.79
C TYR A 97 7.95 -6.07 -2.73
N TYR A 98 7.93 -5.39 -1.59
CA TYR A 98 8.80 -5.67 -0.46
C TYR A 98 7.99 -5.68 0.83
N HIS A 99 8.33 -6.58 1.73
CA HIS A 99 7.86 -6.53 3.12
C HIS A 99 8.98 -6.04 4.03
N ALA A 100 8.63 -5.34 5.10
CA ALA A 100 9.62 -5.00 6.12
C ALA A 100 9.91 -6.22 7.00
N ASP A 101 11.19 -6.52 7.20
CA ASP A 101 11.63 -7.48 8.20
C ASP A 101 11.38 -6.88 9.60
N PRO A 102 10.56 -7.51 10.46
CA PRO A 102 10.22 -6.96 11.76
C PRO A 102 11.40 -6.89 12.74
N GLN A 103 12.48 -7.66 12.51
CA GLN A 103 13.66 -7.69 13.38
C GLN A 103 14.70 -6.66 12.98
N THR A 104 14.96 -6.53 11.68
CA THR A 104 16.00 -5.63 11.16
C THR A 104 15.45 -4.30 10.64
N ASN A 105 14.13 -4.21 10.50
CA ASN A 105 13.40 -3.14 9.82
C ASN A 105 13.78 -3.01 8.33
N ASN A 106 14.60 -3.89 7.73
CA ASN A 106 14.99 -3.75 6.33
C ASN A 106 13.89 -4.21 5.37
N TRP A 107 13.88 -3.68 4.14
CA TRP A 107 12.99 -4.17 3.08
C TRP A 107 13.49 -5.49 2.50
N VAL A 108 12.63 -6.50 2.46
CA VAL A 108 12.88 -7.82 1.90
C VAL A 108 11.99 -8.00 0.68
N GLY A 109 12.59 -8.29 -0.48
CA GLY A 109 11.86 -8.52 -1.73
C GLY A 109 10.89 -9.69 -1.58
N HIS A 110 9.70 -9.56 -2.17
CA HIS A 110 8.63 -10.56 -2.12
C HIS A 110 8.18 -10.98 -3.52
N TRP A 111 7.83 -10.01 -4.36
CA TRP A 111 7.30 -10.25 -5.69
C TRP A 111 7.75 -9.16 -6.67
N ARG A 112 7.85 -9.51 -7.94
CA ARG A 112 8.11 -8.60 -9.06
C ARG A 112 7.38 -9.10 -10.27
N TYR A 113 6.86 -8.17 -11.03
CA TYR A 113 6.31 -8.44 -12.34
C TYR A 113 6.97 -7.53 -13.37
N ASN A 114 6.99 -7.98 -14.62
CA ASN A 114 7.32 -7.17 -15.79
C ASN A 114 6.24 -7.37 -16.84
N TYR A 115 5.79 -6.27 -17.44
CA TYR A 115 4.77 -6.26 -18.48
C TYR A 115 5.32 -5.65 -19.76
N THR A 116 4.91 -6.22 -20.90
CA THR A 116 5.12 -5.64 -22.24
C THR A 116 3.77 -5.38 -22.90
N TYR A 117 3.75 -4.43 -23.83
CA TYR A 117 2.52 -3.94 -24.46
C TYR A 117 2.69 -3.83 -25.98
N ASP A 118 1.60 -4.02 -26.71
CA ASP A 118 1.53 -3.69 -28.12
C ASP A 118 1.36 -2.18 -28.34
N GLY A 119 1.34 -1.75 -29.61
CA GLY A 119 1.16 -0.35 -29.98
C GLY A 119 -0.21 0.25 -29.60
N ASP A 120 -1.20 -0.60 -29.30
CA ASP A 120 -2.55 -0.19 -28.88
C ASP A 120 -2.69 -0.13 -27.35
N GLY A 121 -1.63 -0.48 -26.61
CA GLY A 121 -1.61 -0.50 -25.15
C GLY A 121 -2.20 -1.76 -24.53
N ASN A 122 -2.41 -2.83 -25.31
CA ASN A 122 -2.80 -4.12 -24.75
C ASN A 122 -1.57 -4.84 -24.23
N ARG A 123 -1.67 -5.41 -23.03
CA ARG A 123 -0.59 -6.19 -22.44
C ARG A 123 -0.36 -7.46 -23.25
N THR A 124 0.84 -7.63 -23.79
CA THR A 124 1.24 -8.78 -24.62
C THR A 124 1.96 -9.85 -23.82
N GLU A 125 2.72 -9.48 -22.79
CA GLU A 125 3.43 -10.42 -21.94
C GLU A 125 3.39 -9.99 -20.48
N GLU A 126 3.45 -10.99 -19.60
CA GLU A 126 3.59 -10.83 -18.16
C GLU A 126 4.60 -11.86 -17.66
N VAL A 127 5.63 -11.39 -16.96
CA VAL A 127 6.65 -12.25 -16.35
C VAL A 127 6.70 -11.96 -14.86
N ASN A 128 6.44 -12.99 -14.06
CA ASN A 128 6.39 -12.88 -12.61
C ASN A 128 7.58 -13.58 -11.95
N TYR A 129 8.11 -12.94 -10.91
CA TYR A 129 9.21 -13.44 -10.08
C TYR A 129 8.78 -13.37 -8.62
N HIS A 130 9.06 -14.44 -7.87
CA HIS A 130 8.90 -14.46 -6.42
C HIS A 130 10.25 -14.67 -5.78
N TRP A 131 10.49 -13.98 -4.68
CA TRP A 131 11.72 -14.13 -3.92
C TRP A 131 11.53 -15.31 -2.98
N ASP A 132 12.46 -16.24 -3.04
CA ASP A 132 12.55 -17.28 -2.03
C ASP A 132 12.89 -16.66 -0.68
N ILE A 133 12.08 -16.98 0.32
CA ILE A 133 12.43 -16.75 1.73
C ILE A 133 13.60 -17.71 2.03
N PRO A 134 14.62 -17.32 2.81
CA PRO A 134 15.73 -18.22 3.13
C PRO A 134 15.20 -19.57 3.68
N GLY A 135 15.35 -20.64 2.88
CA GLY A 135 14.83 -21.98 3.19
C GLY A 135 13.98 -22.63 2.10
N SER A 136 13.47 -21.87 1.12
CA SER A 136 12.95 -22.45 -0.13
C SER A 136 14.01 -22.28 -1.22
N HIS A 137 14.38 -23.38 -1.86
CA HIS A 137 15.04 -23.32 -3.16
C HIS A 137 13.91 -23.48 -4.15
N HIS A 138 13.60 -22.48 -4.98
CA HIS A 138 13.31 -22.54 -6.42
C HIS A 138 12.63 -21.24 -6.88
N LEU A 139 13.29 -20.52 -7.80
CA LEU A 139 12.66 -19.49 -8.63
C LEU A 139 11.55 -20.14 -9.48
N LEU A 140 10.29 -19.82 -9.17
CA LEU A 140 9.16 -20.21 -10.01
C LEU A 140 8.87 -19.07 -11.00
N ILE A 141 9.13 -19.36 -12.27
CA ILE A 141 8.74 -18.55 -13.42
C ILE A 141 7.38 -19.09 -13.88
N PHE A 142 6.35 -18.25 -13.93
CA PHE A 142 5.03 -18.57 -14.48
C PHE A 142 4.71 -17.64 -15.65
#